data_AF-A0A3B8UIM5-F1
#
_entry.id   AF-A0A3B8UIM5-F1
#
_cell.length_a   1.000
_cell.length_b   1.000
_cell.length_c   1.000
_cell.angle_alpha   90.00
_cell.angle_beta   90.00
_cell.angle_gamma   90.00
#
_symmetry.space_group_name_H-M   'P 1'
#
loop_
_entity.id
_entity.type
_entity.pdbx_description
1 polymer ?
#
loop_
_entity_poly.entity_id
_entity_poly.type
_entity_poly.pdbx_seq_one_letter_code
_entity_poly.pdbx_strand_id
1 'polypeptide(L)'
;THADYIYGEVPCLRCLTKEEIDEAYEKNTGKLIVDEFKRMGKDVSAVPAVLCKNHGPFTWGKDAKEAVHNAVVLEECAKMAYRTESINPQVKQAPQELMDKHYLRKHGKNAYYGQKNVK
;
A
#
# COMPACT_ATOMS: atom_id res chain seq x y z
N THR A 1 0.44 -9.25 -9.48
CA THR A 1 -0.64 -9.42 -8.50
C THR A 1 -0.46 -8.42 -7.38
N HIS A 2 -1.51 -8.03 -6.65
CA HIS A 2 -1.42 -7.11 -5.50
C HIS A 2 -0.25 -7.48 -4.57
N ALA A 3 -0.21 -8.74 -4.13
CA ALA A 3 0.78 -9.25 -3.19
C ALA A 3 2.23 -9.27 -3.73
N ASP A 4 2.46 -9.07 -5.02
CA ASP A 4 3.82 -8.88 -5.56
C ASP A 4 4.43 -7.50 -5.20
N TYR A 5 3.59 -6.53 -4.83
CA TYR A 5 3.98 -5.13 -4.64
C TYR A 5 3.56 -4.56 -3.28
N ILE A 6 2.45 -5.03 -2.72
CA ILE A 6 1.90 -4.57 -1.45
C ILE A 6 1.61 -5.80 -0.60
N TYR A 7 2.33 -5.96 0.50
CA TYR A 7 2.21 -7.13 1.38
C TYR A 7 1.10 -6.95 2.41
N GLY A 8 -0.11 -7.37 2.02
CA GLY A 8 -1.32 -7.25 2.83
C GLY A 8 -2.14 -6.01 2.50
N GLU A 9 -2.92 -5.55 3.47
CA GLU A 9 -3.87 -4.44 3.29
C GLU A 9 -3.17 -3.08 3.18
N VAL A 10 -3.68 -2.24 2.26
CA VAL A 10 -3.37 -0.81 2.20
C VAL A 10 -4.18 -0.10 3.28
N PRO A 11 -3.55 0.56 4.27
CA PRO A 11 -4.28 1.22 5.34
C PRO A 11 -5.02 2.46 4.82
N CYS A 12 -6.22 2.70 5.36
CA CYS A 12 -6.99 3.93 5.18
C CYS A 12 -7.01 4.71 6.50
N LEU A 13 -6.36 5.88 6.51
CA LEU A 13 -6.19 6.68 7.72
C LEU A 13 -7.39 7.58 7.98
N ARG A 14 -7.57 7.98 9.24
CA ARG A 14 -8.55 9.01 9.63
C ARG A 14 -8.29 10.34 8.93
N CYS A 15 -9.29 11.23 8.95
CA CYS A 15 -9.04 12.63 8.64
C CYS A 15 -8.20 13.28 9.77
N LEU A 16 -7.48 14.34 9.43
CA LEU A 16 -6.88 15.21 10.43
C LEU A 16 -7.97 15.86 11.30
N THR A 17 -7.63 16.11 12.55
CA THR A 17 -8.39 16.97 13.46
C THR A 17 -8.34 18.41 12.98
N LYS A 18 -9.26 19.24 13.46
CA LYS A 18 -9.28 20.66 13.11
C LYS A 18 -7.96 21.34 13.47
N GLU A 19 -7.44 21.04 14.66
CA GLU A 19 -6.20 21.59 15.18
C GLU A 19 -5.00 21.20 14.31
N GLU A 20 -4.93 19.93 13.88
CA GLU A 20 -3.88 19.46 12.97
C GLU A 20 -3.93 20.14 11.59
N ILE A 21 -5.13 20.46 11.09
CA ILE A 21 -5.32 21.21 9.83
C ILE A 21 -4.86 22.66 9.99
N ASP A 22 -5.33 23.34 11.05
CA ASP A 22 -5.09 24.77 11.27
C ASP A 22 -3.61 25.07 11.63
N GLU A 23 -2.89 24.13 12.24
CA GLU A 23 -1.46 24.29 12.59
C GLU A 23 -0.53 24.13 11.38
N ALA A 24 -0.57 22.98 10.70
CA ALA A 24 0.36 22.65 9.62
C ALA A 24 -0.15 21.44 8.81
N TYR A 25 -1.18 21.64 7.99
CA TYR A 25 -1.90 20.59 7.24
C TYR A 25 -1.01 19.53 6.57
N GLU A 26 -0.05 19.93 5.72
CA GLU A 26 0.79 18.99 4.96
C GLU A 26 1.75 18.24 5.89
N LYS A 27 2.35 18.95 6.84
CA LYS A 27 3.27 18.36 7.83
C LYS A 27 2.54 17.37 8.73
N ASN A 28 1.35 17.71 9.19
CA ASN A 28 0.55 16.87 10.07
C ASN A 28 -0.07 15.68 9.31
N THR A 29 -0.35 15.82 8.00
CA THR A 29 -0.65 14.66 7.13
C THR A 29 0.51 13.66 7.13
N GLY A 30 1.74 14.15 6.95
CA GLY A 30 2.94 13.30 7.01
C GLY A 30 3.16 12.64 8.37
N LYS A 31 2.98 13.38 9.47
CA LYS A 31 3.06 12.82 10.84
C LYS A 31 2.02 11.72 11.06
N LEU A 32 0.77 11.96 10.66
CA LEU A 32 -0.31 10.98 10.78
C LEU A 32 0.05 9.67 10.08
N ILE A 33 0.59 9.74 8.85
CA ILE A 33 1.02 8.54 8.12
C ILE A 33 2.09 7.77 8.90
N VAL A 34 3.11 8.47 9.38
CA VAL A 34 4.22 7.85 10.14
C VAL A 34 3.71 7.20 11.43
N ASP A 35 2.88 7.91 12.19
CA ASP A 35 2.38 7.45 13.48
C ASP A 35 1.44 6.25 13.33
N GLU A 36 0.60 6.24 12.30
CA GLU A 36 -0.31 5.13 12.03
C GLU A 36 0.42 3.86 11.54
N PHE A 37 1.45 3.99 10.71
CA PHE A 37 2.28 2.84 10.32
C PHE A 37 3.00 2.22 11.53
N LYS A 38 3.53 3.04 12.43
CA LYS A 38 4.12 2.58 13.70
C LYS A 38 3.08 1.90 14.58
N ARG A 39 1.92 2.52 14.77
CA ARG A 39 0.81 1.99 15.60
C ARG A 39 0.32 0.63 15.08
N MET A 40 0.27 0.45 13.77
CA MET A 40 -0.14 -0.82 13.13
C MET A 40 0.98 -1.85 13.01
N GLY A 41 2.24 -1.50 13.32
CA GLY A 41 3.40 -2.37 13.11
C GLY A 41 3.63 -2.72 11.63
N LYS A 42 3.25 -1.84 10.70
CA LYS A 42 3.39 -2.07 9.26
C LYS A 42 4.78 -1.68 8.77
N ASP A 43 5.42 -2.56 8.02
CA ASP A 43 6.66 -2.27 7.31
C ASP A 43 6.37 -1.39 6.09
N VAL A 44 6.93 -0.16 6.11
CA VAL A 44 6.80 0.83 5.04
C VAL A 44 7.40 0.35 3.71
N SER A 45 8.39 -0.55 3.74
CA SER A 45 8.96 -1.14 2.53
C SER A 45 8.08 -2.24 1.95
N ALA A 46 7.33 -2.94 2.80
CA ALA A 46 6.43 -4.01 2.38
C ALA A 46 5.05 -3.52 1.94
N VAL A 47 4.59 -2.39 2.48
CA VAL A 47 3.32 -1.73 2.13
C VAL A 47 3.60 -0.29 1.69
N PRO A 48 4.05 -0.07 0.44
CA PRO A 48 4.52 1.23 -0.01
C PRO A 48 3.39 2.19 -0.45
N ALA A 49 2.27 2.16 0.26
CA ALA A 49 1.04 2.87 -0.08
C ALA A 49 0.15 3.11 1.13
N VAL A 50 -0.61 4.21 1.11
CA VAL A 50 -1.63 4.56 2.10
C VAL A 50 -2.74 5.39 1.48
N LEU A 51 -3.96 5.25 2.00
CA LEU A 51 -5.09 6.11 1.66
C LEU A 51 -5.36 7.08 2.82
N CYS A 52 -5.46 8.37 2.53
CA CYS A 52 -5.93 9.36 3.50
C CYS A 52 -7.42 9.63 3.24
N LYS A 53 -8.29 9.31 4.22
CA LYS A 53 -9.74 9.45 4.08
C LYS A 53 -10.13 10.88 3.69
N ASN A 54 -11.01 11.01 2.71
CA ASN A 54 -11.46 12.28 2.12
C ASN A 54 -10.34 13.14 1.51
N HIS A 55 -9.19 12.54 1.19
CA HIS A 55 -8.05 13.23 0.59
C HIS A 55 -7.58 12.48 -0.66
N GLY A 56 -6.82 11.40 -0.51
CA GLY A 56 -6.28 10.67 -1.65
C GLY A 56 -5.19 9.66 -1.28
N PRO A 57 -4.61 8.98 -2.29
CA PRO A 57 -3.53 8.04 -2.11
C PRO A 57 -2.17 8.74 -1.96
N PHE A 58 -1.29 8.16 -1.14
CA PHE A 58 0.14 8.44 -1.13
C PHE A 58 0.91 7.14 -1.33
N THR A 59 1.91 7.16 -2.21
CA THR A 59 2.80 6.02 -2.46
C THR A 59 4.26 6.45 -2.41
N TRP A 60 5.15 5.48 -2.18
CA TRP A 60 6.59 5.69 -2.16
C TRP A 60 7.32 4.49 -2.76
N GLY A 61 8.64 4.61 -2.91
CA GLY A 61 9.51 3.58 -3.45
C GLY A 61 10.97 3.96 -3.23
N LYS A 62 11.91 3.09 -3.59
CA LYS A 62 13.36 3.36 -3.46
C LYS A 62 13.84 4.51 -4.35
N ASP A 63 13.09 4.80 -5.40
CA ASP A 63 13.32 5.90 -6.33
C ASP A 63 11.98 6.42 -6.88
N ALA A 64 12.03 7.54 -7.60
CA ALA A 64 10.84 8.18 -8.15
C ALA A 64 10.08 7.27 -9.14
N LYS A 65 10.79 6.44 -9.92
CA LYS A 65 10.18 5.52 -10.88
C LYS A 65 9.39 4.42 -10.16
N GLU A 66 9.95 3.86 -9.10
CA GLU A 66 9.28 2.85 -8.28
C GLU A 66 8.09 3.43 -7.52
N ALA A 67 8.18 4.67 -7.02
CA ALA A 67 7.05 5.34 -6.38
C ALA A 67 5.85 5.51 -7.33
N VAL A 68 6.10 5.90 -8.58
CA VAL A 68 5.08 5.98 -9.64
C VAL A 68 4.55 4.59 -9.99
N HIS A 69 5.42 3.59 -10.10
CA HIS A 69 5.00 2.21 -10.34
C HIS A 69 4.04 1.71 -9.25
N ASN A 70 4.35 1.97 -7.98
CA ASN A 70 3.49 1.62 -6.85
C ASN A 70 2.15 2.39 -6.87
N ALA A 71 2.13 3.64 -7.33
CA ALA A 71 0.89 4.39 -7.52
C ALA A 71 -0.04 3.74 -8.56
N VAL A 72 0.51 3.30 -9.70
CA VAL A 72 -0.26 2.60 -10.73
C VAL A 72 -0.79 1.26 -10.22
N VAL A 73 0.04 0.51 -9.48
CA VAL A 73 -0.41 -0.76 -8.88
C VAL A 73 -1.54 -0.53 -7.88
N LEU A 74 -1.45 0.50 -7.03
CA LEU A 74 -2.49 0.86 -6.06
C LEU A 74 -3.82 1.16 -6.75
N GLU A 75 -3.81 1.98 -7.81
CA GLU A 75 -5.01 2.34 -8.57
C GLU A 75 -5.67 1.11 -9.21
N GLU A 76 -4.89 0.25 -9.87
CA GLU A 76 -5.44 -0.96 -10.50
C GLU A 76 -5.99 -1.94 -9.45
N CYS A 77 -5.33 -2.07 -8.29
CA CYS A 77 -5.84 -2.90 -7.19
C CYS A 77 -7.13 -2.32 -6.60
N ALA A 78 -7.21 -1.01 -6.39
CA ALA A 78 -8.41 -0.34 -5.88
C ALA A 78 -9.61 -0.51 -6.83
N LYS A 79 -9.39 -0.33 -8.14
CA LYS A 79 -10.40 -0.56 -9.18
C LYS A 79 -10.90 -2.00 -9.22
N MET A 80 -9.98 -2.98 -9.13
CA MET A 80 -10.35 -4.39 -9.07
C MET A 80 -11.08 -4.75 -7.77
N ALA A 81 -10.63 -4.21 -6.63
CA ALA A 81 -11.27 -4.44 -5.33
C ALA A 81 -12.71 -3.91 -5.33
N TYR A 82 -12.91 -2.65 -5.75
CA TYR A 82 -14.25 -2.05 -5.86
C TYR A 82 -15.21 -2.90 -6.71
N ARG A 83 -14.75 -3.36 -7.88
CA ARG A 83 -15.55 -4.23 -8.75
C ARG A 83 -15.82 -5.59 -8.12
N THR A 84 -14.82 -6.19 -7.48
CA THR A 84 -14.94 -7.51 -6.83
C THR A 84 -15.97 -7.47 -5.70
N GLU A 85 -15.89 -6.47 -4.83
CA GLU A 85 -16.83 -6.28 -3.72
C GLU A 85 -18.24 -5.93 -4.20
N SER A 86 -18.35 -5.16 -5.30
CA SER A 86 -19.64 -4.87 -5.93
C SER A 86 -20.30 -6.13 -6.52
N ILE A 87 -19.51 -7.06 -7.05
CA ILE A 87 -20.00 -8.33 -7.61
C ILE A 87 -20.32 -9.34 -6.50
N ASN A 88 -19.47 -9.45 -5.49
CA ASN A 88 -19.62 -10.35 -4.36
C ASN A 88 -19.30 -9.64 -3.03
N PRO A 89 -20.32 -9.10 -2.33
CA PRO A 89 -20.13 -8.44 -1.05
C PRO A 89 -19.64 -9.36 0.08
N GLN A 90 -19.67 -10.68 -0.12
CA GLN A 90 -19.20 -11.69 0.84
C GLN A 90 -17.80 -12.20 0.50
N VAL A 91 -17.13 -11.62 -0.51
CA VAL A 91 -15.75 -11.98 -0.86
C VAL A 91 -14.85 -11.90 0.37
N LYS A 92 -13.94 -12.87 0.49
CA LYS A 92 -12.96 -12.94 1.57
C LYS A 92 -11.58 -12.60 1.03
N GLN A 93 -10.70 -12.19 1.94
CA GLN A 93 -9.29 -11.96 1.61
C GLN A 93 -8.65 -13.21 1.01
N ALA A 94 -7.63 -13.00 0.19
CA ALA A 94 -6.81 -14.10 -0.30
C ALA A 94 -6.17 -14.85 0.89
N PRO A 95 -6.01 -16.19 0.81
CA PRO A 95 -5.30 -16.94 1.84
C PRO A 95 -3.91 -16.39 2.10
N GLN A 96 -3.49 -16.33 3.36
CA GLN A 96 -2.18 -15.79 3.76
C GLN A 96 -1.02 -16.48 3.03
N GLU A 97 -1.06 -17.80 2.91
CA GLU A 97 -0.03 -18.59 2.21
C GLU A 97 0.17 -18.16 0.75
N LEU A 98 -0.92 -17.74 0.09
CA LEU A 98 -0.86 -17.25 -1.29
C LEU A 98 -0.22 -15.86 -1.34
N MET A 99 -0.57 -14.97 -0.40
CA MET A 99 0.03 -13.65 -0.28
C MET A 99 1.54 -13.76 0.00
N ASP A 100 1.92 -14.62 0.94
CA ASP A 100 3.32 -14.89 1.30
C ASP A 100 4.11 -15.40 0.09
N LYS A 101 3.55 -16.36 -0.65
CA LYS A 101 4.17 -16.89 -1.87
C LYS A 101 4.42 -15.80 -2.91
N HIS A 102 3.45 -14.89 -3.12
CA HIS A 102 3.57 -13.81 -4.09
C HIS A 102 4.58 -12.73 -3.68
N TYR A 103 4.64 -12.39 -2.39
CA TYR A 103 5.56 -11.38 -1.90
C TYR A 103 7.00 -11.92 -1.82
N LEU A 104 7.18 -13.07 -1.17
CA LEU A 104 8.50 -13.64 -0.89
C LEU A 104 9.24 -14.13 -2.14
N ARG A 105 8.53 -14.50 -3.21
CA ARG A 105 9.17 -14.86 -4.49
C ARG A 105 9.93 -13.71 -5.15
N LYS A 106 9.58 -12.45 -4.82
CA LYS A 106 10.25 -11.23 -5.33
C LYS A 106 11.16 -10.57 -4.30
N HIS A 107 10.73 -10.52 -3.04
CA HIS A 107 11.38 -9.70 -1.99
C HIS A 107 11.98 -10.52 -0.85
N GLY A 108 11.74 -11.84 -0.82
CA GLY A 108 12.29 -12.72 0.21
C GLY A 108 13.78 -13.01 0.02
N LYS A 109 14.42 -13.52 1.08
CA LYS A 109 15.84 -13.91 1.06
C LYS A 109 16.21 -14.85 -0.11
N ASN A 110 15.26 -15.67 -0.55
CA ASN A 110 15.41 -16.63 -1.65
C ASN A 110 14.61 -16.21 -2.90
N ALA A 111 14.47 -14.90 -3.15
CA ALA A 111 13.73 -14.39 -4.30
C ALA A 111 14.23 -15.00 -5.62
N TYR A 112 13.30 -15.47 -6.44
CA TYR A 112 13.57 -16.17 -7.71
C TYR A 112 12.76 -15.62 -8.88
N TYR A 113 11.80 -14.74 -8.62
CA TYR A 113 10.85 -14.24 -9.60
C TYR A 113 11.06 -12.74 -9.86
N GLY A 114 11.03 -12.36 -11.14
CA GLY A 114 11.35 -11.02 -11.62
C GLY A 114 12.41 -11.07 -12.71
N GLN A 115 12.30 -10.21 -13.72
CA GLN A 115 13.31 -10.13 -14.77
C GLN A 115 14.59 -9.54 -14.18
N LYS A 116 15.67 -10.33 -14.16
CA LYS A 116 17.02 -9.75 -14.10
C LYS A 116 17.20 -8.98 -15.40
N ASN A 117 17.51 -7.70 -15.32
CA ASN A 117 17.95 -6.96 -16.50
C ASN A 117 19.16 -7.73 -17.06
N VAL A 118 18.97 -8.44 -18.16
CA VAL A 118 20.08 -8.80 -19.03
C VAL A 118 20.61 -7.46 -19.50
N LYS A 119 21.81 -7.11 -19.02
CA LYS A 119 22.52 -5.91 -19.44
C LYS A 119 22.76 -5.93 -20.94
#